data_AF-A0A6L8K838-F1
#
_entry.id   AF-A0A6L8K838-F1
#
_cell.length_a   1.000
_cell.length_b   1.000
_cell.length_c   1.000
_cell.angle_alpha   90.00
_cell.angle_beta   90.00
_cell.angle_gamma   90.00
#
_symmetry.space_group_name_H-M   'P 1'
#
loop_
_entity.id
_entity.type
_entity.pdbx_description
1 polymer ?
#
loop_
_entity_poly.entity_id
_entity_poly.type
_entity_poly.pdbx_seq_one_letter_code
_entity_poly.pdbx_strand_id
1 'polypeptide(L)'
;MKSLFLLTAALCVAGSAAATDLDVKIAYYSKVVTAEGVTREARYEETMLRRDGHVWTARVLPSRAEAHEPGSHKHFNHVVLPRHVVLDKNQPRVEYIDAHAKTVVLIPRAEYDNVSFDGSWDHAYYLLDSKRLKSMPLSSRASPVPGARWREREDKGLFERVLWDEQRQVPLVIESGDKAATFLNRTELTIQPGLTSDLPWQKLKGYAQKEYSDYLD
;
A
#
# COMPACT_ATOMS: atom_id res chain seq x y z
N MET A 1 0.62 6.82 64.52
CA MET A 1 1.31 6.97 63.21
C MET A 1 0.39 6.41 62.12
N LYS A 2 0.22 7.10 60.99
CA LYS A 2 -0.48 6.59 59.80
C LYS A 2 0.27 7.09 58.56
N SER A 3 0.98 6.20 57.88
CA SER A 3 1.75 6.55 56.68
C SER A 3 0.82 6.72 55.49
N LEU A 4 0.84 7.89 54.85
CA LEU A 4 0.07 8.17 53.65
C LEU A 4 0.92 7.86 52.41
N PHE A 5 0.73 6.68 51.81
CA PHE A 5 1.37 6.34 50.55
C PHE A 5 0.69 7.08 49.39
N LEU A 6 1.34 8.13 48.88
CA LEU A 6 1.01 8.75 47.61
C LEU A 6 1.46 7.85 46.46
N LEU A 7 0.50 7.25 45.76
CA LEU A 7 0.77 6.45 44.57
C LEU A 7 0.81 7.36 43.33
N THR A 8 2.01 7.74 42.89
CA THR A 8 2.20 8.58 41.71
C THR A 8 1.92 7.77 40.44
N ALA A 9 0.69 7.80 39.95
CA ALA A 9 0.30 7.13 38.71
C ALA A 9 0.92 7.83 37.49
N ALA A 10 1.99 7.25 36.93
CA ALA A 10 2.59 7.72 35.69
C ALA A 10 1.65 7.40 34.51
N LEU A 11 1.03 8.43 33.93
CA LEU A 11 0.34 8.29 32.65
C LEU A 11 1.38 8.12 31.54
N CYS A 12 1.67 6.87 31.19
CA CYS A 12 2.30 6.55 29.91
C CYS A 12 1.35 6.97 28.79
N VAL A 13 1.56 8.18 28.23
CA VAL A 13 0.87 8.61 27.01
C VAL A 13 1.34 7.70 25.89
N ALA A 14 0.52 6.69 25.58
CA ALA A 14 0.72 5.80 24.44
C ALA A 14 0.42 6.56 23.14
N GLY A 15 1.33 7.47 22.77
CA GLY A 15 1.37 8.01 21.43
C GLY A 15 1.50 6.85 20.44
N SER A 16 0.67 6.83 19.40
CA SER A 16 0.78 5.87 18.32
C SER A 16 2.10 6.09 17.60
N ALA A 17 3.12 5.30 17.98
CA ALA A 17 4.40 5.31 17.28
C ALA A 17 4.16 5.04 15.79
N ALA A 18 4.83 5.81 14.93
CA ALA A 18 4.86 5.53 13.50
C ALA A 18 5.42 4.12 13.29
N ALA A 19 4.83 3.36 12.37
CA ALA A 19 5.29 2.01 12.10
C ALA A 19 6.69 2.02 11.51
N THR A 20 7.48 0.98 11.78
CA THR A 20 8.88 0.93 11.35
C THR A 20 9.01 1.10 9.83
N ASP A 21 10.00 1.89 9.42
CA ASP A 21 10.46 1.96 8.04
C ASP A 21 10.65 0.55 7.46
N LEU A 22 10.20 0.34 6.23
CA LEU A 22 10.35 -0.95 5.54
C LEU A 22 10.47 -0.79 4.03
N ASP A 23 11.12 -1.78 3.43
CA ASP A 23 11.18 -2.01 2.00
C ASP A 23 10.51 -3.38 1.74
N VAL A 24 9.59 -3.43 0.79
CA VAL A 24 8.87 -4.68 0.44
C VAL A 24 8.78 -4.87 -1.06
N LYS A 25 8.74 -6.14 -1.47
CA LYS A 25 8.09 -6.55 -2.71
C LYS A 25 6.66 -6.98 -2.39
N ILE A 26 5.73 -6.61 -3.25
CA ILE A 26 4.31 -6.91 -3.13
C ILE A 26 3.88 -7.65 -4.39
N ALA A 27 3.48 -8.92 -4.25
CA ALA A 27 2.93 -9.72 -5.34
C ALA A 27 1.41 -9.68 -5.27
N TYR A 28 0.76 -9.32 -6.38
CA TYR A 28 -0.68 -9.25 -6.49
C TYR A 28 -1.21 -10.33 -7.43
N TYR A 29 -2.29 -10.97 -7.01
CA TYR A 29 -3.06 -11.94 -7.78
C TYR A 29 -4.54 -11.60 -7.69
N SER A 30 -5.23 -11.59 -8.83
CA SER A 30 -6.68 -11.62 -8.87
C SER A 30 -7.18 -12.71 -9.83
N LYS A 31 -8.32 -13.29 -9.47
CA LYS A 31 -9.12 -14.23 -10.27
C LYS A 31 -10.57 -13.80 -10.20
N VAL A 32 -11.28 -13.82 -11.33
CA VAL A 32 -12.74 -13.74 -11.39
C VAL A 32 -13.30 -14.72 -12.42
N VAL A 33 -14.42 -15.36 -12.10
CA VAL A 33 -15.26 -16.16 -13.00
C VAL A 33 -16.49 -15.31 -13.33
N THR A 34 -16.67 -14.94 -14.59
CA THR A 34 -17.79 -14.08 -15.00
C THR A 34 -19.01 -14.88 -15.45
N ALA A 35 -20.15 -14.20 -15.64
CA ALA A 35 -21.45 -14.84 -15.91
C ALA A 35 -21.47 -15.70 -17.19
N GLU A 36 -20.56 -15.46 -18.13
CA GLU A 36 -20.36 -16.23 -19.36
C GLU A 36 -19.52 -17.51 -19.14
N GLY A 37 -19.16 -17.83 -17.90
CA GLY A 37 -18.30 -18.97 -17.53
C GLY A 37 -16.80 -18.72 -17.72
N VAL A 38 -16.39 -17.52 -18.11
CA VAL A 38 -15.00 -17.17 -18.39
C VAL A 38 -14.24 -16.89 -17.09
N THR A 39 -13.17 -17.65 -16.84
CA THR A 39 -12.18 -17.29 -15.81
C THR A 39 -11.20 -16.28 -16.38
N ARG A 40 -11.01 -15.15 -15.70
CA ARG A 40 -9.94 -14.17 -15.93
C ARG A 40 -9.00 -14.17 -14.73
N GLU A 41 -7.70 -14.17 -14.97
CA GLU A 41 -6.65 -14.04 -13.96
C GLU A 41 -5.73 -12.86 -14.31
N ALA A 42 -5.26 -12.12 -13.30
CA ALA A 42 -4.22 -11.12 -13.45
C ALA A 42 -3.15 -11.28 -12.36
N ARG A 43 -1.90 -11.02 -12.71
CA ARG A 43 -0.73 -11.08 -11.82
C ARG A 43 0.22 -9.93 -12.13
N TYR A 44 0.70 -9.25 -11.09
CA TYR A 44 1.74 -8.23 -11.19
C TYR A 44 2.49 -8.10 -9.86
N GLU A 45 3.65 -7.45 -9.90
CA GLU A 45 4.43 -7.09 -8.72
C GLU A 45 4.58 -5.56 -8.61
N GLU A 46 4.76 -5.09 -7.37
CA GLU A 46 5.18 -3.74 -7.02
C GLU A 46 6.33 -3.80 -6.00
N THR A 47 7.18 -2.77 -5.99
CA THR A 47 8.02 -2.45 -4.83
C THR A 47 7.39 -1.32 -4.04
N MET A 48 7.52 -1.36 -2.71
CA MET A 48 7.16 -0.24 -1.83
C MET A 48 8.31 0.10 -0.88
N LEU A 49 8.58 1.40 -0.75
CA LEU A 49 9.41 1.98 0.30
C LEU A 49 8.49 2.76 1.25
N ARG A 50 8.44 2.38 2.53
CA ARG A 50 7.75 3.11 3.59
C ARG A 50 8.77 3.78 4.50
N ARG A 51 8.62 5.08 4.71
CA ARG A 51 9.37 5.90 5.68
C ARG A 51 8.39 6.76 6.46
N ASP A 52 8.80 7.36 7.58
CA ASP A 52 7.96 8.37 8.24
C ASP A 52 7.52 9.47 7.25
N GLY A 53 6.23 9.81 7.27
CA GLY A 53 5.58 10.75 6.35
C GLY A 53 5.54 10.38 4.85
N HIS A 54 6.17 9.27 4.41
CA HIS A 54 6.37 8.95 2.99
C HIS A 54 6.06 7.49 2.62
N VAL A 55 5.29 7.28 1.55
CA VAL A 55 5.12 5.98 0.88
C VAL A 55 5.46 6.14 -0.60
N TRP A 56 6.40 5.34 -1.09
CA TRP A 56 6.71 5.24 -2.52
C TRP A 56 6.34 3.85 -3.02
N THR A 57 5.60 3.75 -4.12
CA THR A 57 5.16 2.51 -4.76
C THR A 57 5.49 2.53 -6.25
N ALA A 58 6.03 1.44 -6.78
CA ALA A 58 6.42 1.35 -8.19
C ALA A 58 6.12 -0.03 -8.80
N ARG A 59 5.60 -0.04 -10.04
CA ARG A 59 5.35 -1.24 -10.83
C ARG A 59 6.67 -1.99 -11.08
N VAL A 60 6.72 -3.28 -10.79
CA VAL A 60 7.79 -4.14 -11.33
C VAL A 60 7.41 -4.51 -12.77
N LEU A 61 8.08 -3.88 -13.74
CA LEU A 61 7.93 -4.20 -15.15
C LEU A 61 8.90 -5.32 -15.57
N PRO A 62 8.49 -6.26 -16.44
CA PRO A 62 9.45 -7.12 -17.13
C PRO A 62 10.25 -6.26 -18.13
N SER A 63 11.54 -6.53 -18.30
CA SER A 63 12.44 -5.72 -19.15
C SER A 63 11.92 -5.47 -20.58
N ARG A 64 11.19 -6.43 -21.16
CA ARG A 64 10.54 -6.29 -22.49
C ARG A 64 9.39 -5.27 -22.55
N ALA A 65 8.93 -4.75 -21.42
CA ALA A 65 7.86 -3.74 -21.32
C ALA A 65 8.39 -2.31 -21.07
N GLU A 66 9.71 -2.16 -20.84
CA GLU A 66 10.39 -0.85 -20.84
C GLU A 66 10.69 -0.35 -22.26
N ALA A 67 10.43 -1.18 -23.27
CA ALA A 67 10.53 -0.84 -24.69
C ALA A 67 9.41 0.14 -25.09
N HIS A 68 9.66 1.43 -24.92
CA HIS A 68 8.78 2.50 -25.40
C HIS A 68 8.64 2.47 -26.93
N GLU A 69 7.40 2.38 -27.42
CA GLU A 69 7.05 2.58 -28.83
C GLU A 69 7.44 4.00 -29.30
N PRO A 70 8.41 4.16 -30.23
CA PRO A 70 8.93 5.45 -30.64
C PRO A 70 7.94 6.15 -31.59
N GLY A 71 7.08 7.01 -31.04
CA GLY A 71 6.11 7.79 -31.81
C GLY A 71 4.74 7.95 -31.13
N SER A 72 4.47 7.19 -30.06
CA SER A 72 3.26 7.39 -29.25
C SER A 72 3.29 8.74 -28.51
N HIS A 73 2.15 9.41 -28.45
CA HIS A 73 1.99 10.62 -27.63
C HIS A 73 2.21 10.28 -26.14
N LYS A 74 2.87 11.16 -25.40
CA LYS A 74 3.23 10.93 -23.98
C LYS A 74 2.02 11.10 -23.04
N HIS A 75 1.06 10.19 -23.13
CA HIS A 75 -0.04 10.11 -22.18
C HIS A 75 0.46 9.70 -20.78
N PHE A 76 -0.03 10.39 -19.76
CA PHE A 76 0.26 10.05 -18.37
C PHE A 76 -0.35 8.69 -17.99
N ASN A 77 0.48 7.76 -17.49
CA ASN A 77 0.05 6.41 -17.14
C ASN A 77 0.31 6.10 -15.65
N HIS A 78 -0.71 6.32 -14.84
CA HIS A 78 -0.71 6.11 -13.39
C HIS A 78 -0.54 4.65 -12.93
N VAL A 79 -0.56 3.69 -13.87
CA VAL A 79 -0.41 2.24 -13.59
C VAL A 79 1.06 1.81 -13.63
N VAL A 80 1.92 2.53 -14.35
CA VAL A 80 3.35 2.18 -14.53
C VAL A 80 4.30 3.23 -13.95
N LEU A 81 3.92 4.50 -13.89
CA LEU A 81 4.71 5.53 -13.23
C LEU A 81 4.73 5.29 -11.71
N PRO A 82 5.89 5.40 -11.04
CA PRO A 82 5.96 5.38 -9.58
C PRO A 82 5.05 6.43 -8.93
N ARG A 83 4.25 5.98 -7.98
CA ARG A 83 3.37 6.81 -7.13
C ARG A 83 4.07 7.09 -5.81
N HIS A 84 4.12 8.36 -5.44
CA HIS A 84 4.58 8.85 -4.15
C HIS A 84 3.40 9.47 -3.39
N VAL A 85 3.16 8.99 -2.16
CA VAL A 85 2.16 9.51 -1.23
C VAL A 85 2.89 10.16 -0.06
N VAL A 86 2.58 11.43 0.21
CA VAL A 86 3.21 12.25 1.26
C VAL A 86 2.15 12.70 2.26
N LEU A 87 2.40 12.56 3.56
CA LEU A 87 1.51 13.03 4.61
C LEU A 87 1.79 14.51 4.97
N ASP A 88 1.20 15.45 4.23
CA ASP A 88 1.26 16.89 4.57
C ASP A 88 0.13 17.26 5.54
N LYS A 89 0.48 17.83 6.71
CA LYS A 89 -0.46 18.30 7.75
C LYS A 89 -1.55 17.26 8.11
N ASN A 90 -1.14 15.99 8.25
CA ASN A 90 -2.02 14.85 8.52
C ASN A 90 -3.08 14.59 7.42
N GLN A 91 -2.77 14.92 6.16
CA GLN A 91 -3.60 14.62 5.00
C GLN A 91 -2.70 14.13 3.85
N PRO A 92 -3.05 13.05 3.12
CA PRO A 92 -2.22 12.62 2.01
C PRO A 92 -2.25 13.65 0.86
N ARG A 93 -1.10 13.77 0.21
CA ARG A 93 -0.87 14.31 -1.14
C ARG A 93 -0.37 13.16 -2.01
N VAL A 94 -0.78 13.10 -3.27
CA VAL A 94 -0.28 12.13 -4.24
C VAL A 94 0.42 12.85 -5.38
N GLU A 95 1.59 12.34 -5.75
CA GLU A 95 2.36 12.77 -6.90
C GLU A 95 2.95 11.54 -7.62
N TYR A 96 3.13 11.65 -8.94
CA TYR A 96 3.65 10.60 -9.79
C TYR A 96 4.93 11.06 -10.48
N ILE A 97 5.94 10.18 -10.58
CA ILE A 97 7.28 10.57 -11.04
C ILE A 97 7.60 9.90 -12.38
N ASP A 98 7.73 10.70 -13.44
CA ASP A 98 8.37 10.27 -14.70
C ASP A 98 9.85 10.66 -14.67
N ALA A 99 10.71 9.69 -14.37
CA ALA A 99 12.16 9.88 -14.34
C ALA A 99 12.79 10.07 -15.74
N HIS A 100 12.11 9.63 -16.81
CA HIS A 100 12.57 9.76 -18.18
C HIS A 100 12.22 11.14 -18.76
N ALA A 101 11.01 11.64 -18.53
CA ALA A 101 10.65 13.04 -18.83
C ALA A 101 11.20 14.06 -17.82
N LYS A 102 11.68 13.60 -16.66
CA LYS A 102 12.04 14.43 -15.49
C LYS A 102 10.87 15.32 -15.06
N THR A 103 9.73 14.69 -14.81
CA THR A 103 8.48 15.35 -14.42
C THR A 103 7.93 14.76 -13.13
N VAL A 104 7.44 15.61 -12.24
CA VAL A 104 6.56 15.24 -11.13
C VAL A 104 5.16 15.72 -11.48
N VAL A 105 4.19 14.81 -11.51
CA VAL A 105 2.78 15.08 -11.80
C VAL A 105 2.01 15.06 -10.48
N LEU A 106 1.62 16.23 -10.01
CA LEU A 106 0.76 16.39 -8.83
C LEU A 106 -0.67 15.96 -9.17
N ILE A 107 -1.30 15.20 -8.29
CA ILE A 107 -2.71 14.81 -8.42
C ILE A 107 -3.56 15.65 -7.44
N PRO A 108 -4.49 16.49 -7.93
CA PRO A 108 -5.47 17.16 -7.08
C PRO A 108 -6.43 16.15 -6.41
N ARG A 109 -7.04 16.52 -5.29
CA ARG A 109 -7.92 15.58 -4.53
C ARG A 109 -9.18 15.16 -5.28
N ALA A 110 -9.67 15.98 -6.22
CA ALA A 110 -10.78 15.61 -7.10
C ALA A 110 -10.41 14.47 -8.07
N GLU A 111 -9.11 14.28 -8.33
CA GLU A 111 -8.57 13.36 -9.34
C GLU A 111 -8.03 12.05 -8.74
N TYR A 112 -8.24 11.83 -7.44
CA TYR A 112 -7.73 10.63 -6.74
C TYR A 112 -8.33 9.33 -7.29
N ASP A 113 -9.64 9.30 -7.51
CA ASP A 113 -10.32 8.14 -8.10
C ASP A 113 -9.82 7.87 -9.53
N ASN A 114 -9.55 8.92 -10.31
CA ASN A 114 -9.02 8.85 -11.70
C ASN A 114 -7.60 8.24 -11.79
N VAL A 115 -6.87 8.16 -10.67
CA VAL A 115 -5.56 7.49 -10.58
C VAL A 115 -5.56 6.24 -9.69
N SER A 116 -6.73 5.69 -9.35
CA SER A 116 -6.89 4.55 -8.44
C SER A 116 -6.28 4.77 -7.05
N PHE A 117 -6.57 5.92 -6.42
CA PHE A 117 -6.27 6.22 -5.02
C PHE A 117 -7.54 6.73 -4.32
N ASP A 118 -7.73 6.39 -3.05
CA ASP A 118 -8.98 6.63 -2.30
C ASP A 118 -8.85 7.71 -1.21
N GLY A 119 -7.74 8.45 -1.19
CA GLY A 119 -7.46 9.44 -0.15
C GLY A 119 -7.05 8.85 1.21
N SER A 120 -6.89 7.53 1.34
CA SER A 120 -6.57 6.88 2.61
C SER A 120 -5.06 6.77 2.85
N TRP A 121 -4.56 7.51 3.84
CA TRP A 121 -3.19 7.31 4.33
C TRP A 121 -2.99 5.92 4.95
N ASP A 122 -4.01 5.38 5.65
CA ASP A 122 -3.92 4.02 6.21
C ASP A 122 -3.74 2.98 5.10
N HIS A 123 -4.42 3.12 3.96
CA HIS A 123 -4.24 2.20 2.82
C HIS A 123 -2.91 2.38 2.11
N ALA A 124 -2.35 3.59 2.04
CA ALA A 124 -0.99 3.77 1.53
C ALA A 124 0.06 3.16 2.47
N TYR A 125 -0.05 3.42 3.79
CA TYR A 125 1.01 3.18 4.76
C TYR A 125 0.95 1.81 5.45
N TYR A 126 -0.24 1.23 5.60
CA TYR A 126 -0.46 -0.11 6.15
C TYR A 126 -0.97 -1.12 5.11
N LEU A 127 -1.26 -0.70 3.88
CA LEU A 127 -1.86 -1.51 2.79
C LEU A 127 -3.27 -2.05 3.10
N LEU A 128 -3.91 -1.55 4.16
CA LEU A 128 -5.28 -1.85 4.60
C LEU A 128 -5.77 -0.81 5.62
N ASP A 129 -7.07 -0.76 5.90
CA ASP A 129 -7.60 0.06 7.00
C ASP A 129 -7.22 -0.59 8.35
N SER A 130 -6.39 0.09 9.13
CA SER A 130 -5.90 -0.45 10.40
C SER A 130 -7.01 -0.58 11.46
N LYS A 131 -8.13 0.15 11.33
CA LYS A 131 -9.31 0.07 12.21
C LYS A 131 -10.17 -1.14 11.85
N ARG A 132 -10.49 -1.33 10.56
CA ARG A 132 -11.05 -2.58 10.01
C ARG A 132 -10.26 -3.79 10.47
N LEU A 133 -8.94 -3.79 10.32
CA LEU A 133 -8.10 -4.90 10.77
C LEU A 133 -8.20 -5.17 12.28
N LYS A 134 -8.17 -4.12 13.12
CA LYS A 134 -8.34 -4.26 14.58
C LYS A 134 -9.70 -4.85 14.97
N SER A 135 -10.74 -4.61 14.15
CA SER A 135 -12.08 -5.21 14.32
C SER A 135 -12.18 -6.66 13.84
N MET A 136 -11.25 -7.15 13.02
CA MET A 136 -11.25 -8.55 12.56
C MET A 136 -10.84 -9.50 13.70
N PRO A 137 -11.61 -10.58 13.95
CA PRO A 137 -11.27 -11.62 14.90
C PRO A 137 -9.88 -12.22 14.65
N LEU A 138 -9.17 -12.56 15.72
CA LEU A 138 -7.97 -13.40 15.64
C LEU A 138 -8.39 -14.83 15.24
N SER A 139 -7.69 -15.40 14.27
CA SER A 139 -7.90 -16.77 13.81
C SER A 139 -7.08 -17.75 14.66
N SER A 140 -7.57 -18.99 14.76
CA SER A 140 -6.81 -20.12 15.31
C SER A 140 -5.80 -20.71 14.33
N ARG A 141 -5.77 -20.24 13.07
CA ARG A 141 -4.83 -20.66 12.04
C ARG A 141 -3.39 -20.35 12.46
N ALA A 142 -2.53 -21.36 12.43
CA ALA A 142 -1.09 -21.20 12.69
C ALA A 142 -0.45 -20.19 11.72
N SER A 143 0.40 -19.31 12.25
CA SER A 143 1.23 -18.44 11.42
C SER A 143 2.49 -19.20 10.96
N PRO A 144 2.86 -19.13 9.66
CA PRO A 144 4.16 -19.61 9.20
C PRO A 144 5.32 -18.66 9.53
N VAL A 145 5.02 -17.43 10.00
CA VAL A 145 6.02 -16.40 10.30
C VAL A 145 5.96 -16.02 11.79
N PRO A 146 7.07 -16.12 12.55
CA PRO A 146 7.12 -15.69 13.95
C PRO A 146 6.71 -14.22 14.13
N GLY A 147 5.97 -13.92 15.20
CA GLY A 147 5.43 -12.58 15.48
C GLY A 147 4.15 -12.24 14.70
N ALA A 148 3.98 -12.77 13.49
CA ALA A 148 2.76 -12.55 12.71
C ALA A 148 1.57 -13.40 13.19
N ARG A 149 0.35 -12.90 12.99
CA ARG A 149 -0.92 -13.55 13.39
C ARG A 149 -1.97 -13.44 12.30
N TRP A 150 -2.75 -14.49 12.12
CA TRP A 150 -3.92 -14.44 11.24
C TRP A 150 -5.10 -13.74 11.90
N ARG A 151 -5.74 -12.85 11.16
CA ARG A 151 -7.08 -12.33 11.42
C ARG A 151 -7.99 -12.73 10.27
N GLU A 152 -9.16 -13.26 10.57
CA GLU A 152 -10.09 -13.77 9.55
C GLU A 152 -11.52 -13.35 9.90
N ARG A 153 -12.30 -12.97 8.88
CA ARG A 153 -13.76 -12.77 8.99
C ARG A 153 -14.47 -13.38 7.79
N GLU A 154 -15.75 -13.72 8.00
CA GLU A 154 -16.65 -14.22 6.98
C GLU A 154 -18.04 -13.60 7.19
N ASP A 155 -18.69 -13.17 6.10
CA ASP A 155 -20.08 -12.71 6.09
C ASP A 155 -20.74 -13.10 4.76
N LYS A 156 -21.94 -13.69 4.81
CA LYS A 156 -22.75 -14.07 3.62
C LYS A 156 -21.98 -14.87 2.55
N GLY A 157 -21.00 -15.68 2.96
CA GLY A 157 -20.16 -16.48 2.06
C GLY A 157 -18.96 -15.74 1.45
N LEU A 158 -18.83 -14.43 1.66
CA LEU A 158 -17.60 -13.67 1.42
C LEU A 158 -16.64 -13.87 2.59
N PHE A 159 -15.35 -13.96 2.32
CA PHE A 159 -14.30 -14.06 3.35
C PHE A 159 -13.21 -13.00 3.15
N GLU A 160 -12.54 -12.66 4.25
CA GLU A 160 -11.37 -11.77 4.27
C GLU A 160 -10.39 -12.28 5.33
N ARG A 161 -9.12 -12.44 4.93
CA ARG A 161 -8.03 -12.96 5.75
C ARG A 161 -6.84 -12.03 5.65
N VAL A 162 -6.21 -11.75 6.78
CA VAL A 162 -4.95 -11.00 6.84
C VAL A 162 -3.98 -11.74 7.74
N LEU A 163 -2.81 -12.11 7.22
CA LEU A 163 -1.66 -12.46 8.04
C LEU A 163 -0.92 -11.17 8.36
N TRP A 164 -0.97 -10.73 9.61
CA TRP A 164 -0.48 -9.42 10.03
C TRP A 164 0.74 -9.55 10.94
N ASP A 165 1.81 -8.85 10.62
CA ASP A 165 2.99 -8.68 11.47
C ASP A 165 2.72 -7.54 12.46
N GLU A 166 2.47 -7.88 13.73
CA GLU A 166 2.18 -6.90 14.78
C GLU A 166 3.41 -6.04 15.15
N GLN A 167 4.64 -6.48 14.85
CA GLN A 167 5.87 -5.71 15.15
C GLN A 167 6.18 -4.69 14.05
N ARG A 168 6.10 -5.11 12.78
CA ARG A 168 6.32 -4.22 11.62
C ARG A 168 5.08 -3.42 11.24
N GLN A 169 3.92 -3.76 11.79
CA GLN A 169 2.60 -3.21 11.46
C GLN A 169 2.39 -3.19 9.93
N VAL A 170 2.37 -4.39 9.35
CA VAL A 170 2.21 -4.61 7.91
C VAL A 170 1.57 -5.97 7.65
N PRO A 171 0.70 -6.13 6.65
CA PRO A 171 0.27 -7.45 6.20
C PRO A 171 1.45 -8.17 5.52
N LEU A 172 1.57 -9.47 5.79
CA LEU A 172 2.39 -10.41 5.02
C LEU A 172 1.55 -11.12 3.94
N VAL A 173 0.25 -11.30 4.21
CA VAL A 173 -0.75 -11.73 3.23
C VAL A 173 -2.05 -10.97 3.49
N ILE A 174 -2.69 -10.46 2.44
CA ILE A 174 -4.12 -10.12 2.40
C ILE A 174 -4.79 -11.10 1.42
N GLU A 175 -5.94 -11.65 1.78
CA GLU A 175 -6.74 -12.50 0.89
C GLU A 175 -8.23 -12.18 1.07
N SER A 176 -8.97 -12.06 -0.03
CA SER A 176 -10.42 -11.87 -0.02
C SER A 176 -11.06 -12.59 -1.20
N GLY A 177 -12.26 -13.14 -1.02
CA GLY A 177 -12.94 -13.93 -2.02
C GLY A 177 -14.30 -14.43 -1.53
N ASP A 178 -14.90 -15.35 -2.28
CA ASP A 178 -16.14 -16.01 -1.90
C ASP A 178 -15.99 -17.54 -1.81
N LYS A 179 -16.90 -18.18 -1.06
CA LYS A 179 -16.92 -19.63 -0.83
C LYS A 179 -17.30 -20.48 -2.06
N ALA A 180 -17.87 -19.89 -3.10
CA ALA A 180 -18.09 -20.55 -4.39
C ALA A 180 -16.88 -20.37 -5.36
N ALA A 181 -15.81 -19.70 -4.91
CA ALA A 181 -14.60 -19.40 -5.65
C ALA A 181 -14.82 -18.64 -6.98
N THR A 182 -15.88 -17.81 -7.04
CA THR A 182 -16.18 -16.96 -8.19
C THR A 182 -15.22 -15.79 -8.31
N PHE A 183 -14.71 -15.25 -7.19
CA PHE A 183 -13.54 -14.38 -7.19
C PHE A 183 -12.56 -14.69 -6.05
N LEU A 184 -11.30 -14.32 -6.27
CA LEU A 184 -10.22 -14.35 -5.29
C LEU A 184 -9.23 -13.23 -5.60
N ASN A 185 -9.02 -12.33 -4.65
CA ASN A 185 -7.95 -11.33 -4.66
C ASN A 185 -6.97 -11.69 -3.54
N ARG A 186 -5.68 -11.74 -3.85
CA ARG A 186 -4.61 -12.07 -2.91
C ARG A 186 -3.39 -11.18 -3.13
N THR A 187 -2.87 -10.63 -2.03
CA THR A 187 -1.68 -9.77 -2.00
C THR A 187 -0.69 -10.39 -1.03
N GLU A 188 0.53 -10.68 -1.47
CA GLU A 188 1.60 -11.25 -0.64
C GLU A 188 2.76 -10.28 -0.53
N LEU A 189 3.34 -10.15 0.67
CA LEU A 189 4.43 -9.22 0.94
C LEU A 189 5.70 -9.94 1.38
N THR A 190 6.80 -9.61 0.71
CA THR A 190 8.15 -10.03 1.07
C THR A 190 8.94 -8.84 1.62
N ILE A 191 9.12 -8.80 2.94
CA ILE A 191 10.02 -7.85 3.62
C ILE A 191 11.45 -8.03 3.08
N GLN A 192 12.07 -6.95 2.61
CA GLN A 192 13.47 -6.97 2.19
C GLN A 192 14.41 -6.90 3.42
N PRO A 193 15.61 -7.50 3.38
CA PRO A 193 16.49 -7.65 4.56
C PRO A 193 17.23 -6.36 4.98
N GLY A 194 16.82 -5.19 4.49
CA GLY A 194 17.43 -3.89 4.77
C GLY A 194 16.58 -2.75 4.23
N LEU A 195 17.06 -1.52 4.41
CA LEU A 195 16.39 -0.29 3.96
C LEU A 195 17.21 0.41 2.88
N THR A 196 16.55 0.78 1.78
CA THR A 196 17.08 1.70 0.76
C THR A 196 17.39 3.05 1.41
N SER A 197 18.67 3.43 1.44
CA SER A 197 19.13 4.75 1.86
C SER A 197 19.02 5.80 0.75
N ASP A 198 19.07 5.35 -0.50
CA ASP A 198 19.10 6.19 -1.71
C ASP A 198 17.66 6.53 -2.19
N LEU A 199 16.95 7.32 -1.38
CA LEU A 199 15.50 7.52 -1.52
C LEU A 199 15.13 8.30 -2.81
N PRO A 200 14.26 7.77 -3.69
CA PRO A 200 14.05 8.33 -5.02
C PRO A 200 13.40 9.72 -5.00
N TRP A 201 12.53 10.02 -4.04
CA TRP A 201 11.90 11.34 -3.90
C TRP A 201 12.88 12.46 -3.49
N GLN A 202 14.07 12.12 -2.97
CA GLN A 202 15.12 13.10 -2.70
C GLN A 202 15.85 13.56 -3.98
N LYS A 203 15.66 12.87 -5.12
CA LYS A 203 16.34 13.15 -6.40
C LYS A 203 15.54 14.02 -7.37
N LEU A 204 14.36 14.50 -6.98
CA LEU A 204 13.43 15.24 -7.84
C LEU A 204 13.82 16.71 -8.08
N LYS A 205 14.97 17.16 -7.57
CA LYS A 205 15.46 18.53 -7.77
C LYS A 205 15.70 18.81 -9.26
N GLY A 206 14.99 19.80 -9.80
CA GLY A 206 15.06 20.17 -11.23
C GLY A 206 14.14 19.35 -12.13
N TYR A 207 13.25 18.51 -11.58
CA TYR A 207 12.14 17.94 -12.34
C TYR A 207 11.07 19.02 -12.56
N ALA A 208 10.51 19.07 -13.77
CA ALA A 208 9.35 19.90 -14.07
C ALA A 208 8.18 19.50 -13.16
N GLN A 209 7.46 20.48 -12.62
CA GLN A 209 6.21 20.24 -11.91
C GLN A 209 5.06 20.40 -12.91
N LYS A 210 4.18 19.40 -12.97
CA LYS A 210 2.93 19.39 -13.72
C LYS A 210 1.78 19.00 -12.79
N GLU A 211 0.56 19.28 -13.18
CA GLU A 211 -0.65 18.73 -12.59
C GLU A 211 -1.25 17.64 -13.51
N TYR A 212 -2.11 16.76 -12.97
CA TYR A 212 -2.87 15.78 -13.76
C TYR A 212 -3.67 16.43 -14.91
N SER A 213 -4.13 17.67 -14.71
CA SER A 213 -4.85 18.48 -15.71
C SER A 213 -4.00 18.81 -16.95
N ASP A 214 -2.66 18.82 -16.85
CA ASP A 214 -1.73 19.03 -17.98
C ASP A 214 -1.59 17.80 -18.92
N TYR A 215 -2.56 16.87 -18.89
CA TYR A 215 -2.60 15.60 -19.63
C TYR A 215 -4.02 15.18 -20.05
N LEU A 216 -4.99 16.10 -19.98
CA LEU A 216 -6.41 15.85 -20.29
C LEU A 216 -6.86 16.52 -21.61
N ASP A 217 -5.89 17.01 -22.41
CA ASP A 217 -6.03 17.74 -23.68
C ASP A 217 -5.83 16.87 -24.94
#